data_AF-A0A535AX90-F1
#
_entry.id   AF-A0A535AX90-F1
#
_cell.length_a   1.000
_cell.length_b   1.000
_cell.length_c   1.000
_cell.angle_alpha   90.00
_cell.angle_beta   90.00
_cell.angle_gamma   90.00
#
_symmetry.space_group_name_H-M   'P 1'
#
loop_
_entity.id
_entity.type
_entity.pdbx_description
1 polymer ?
#
loop_
_entity_poly.entity_id
_entity_poly.type
_entity_poly.pdbx_seq_one_letter_code
_entity_poly.pdbx_strand_id
1 'polypeptide(L)' 'MAKALEDRVIPQLPDRPAQDGILFEPTQRRVRVLLGGITVADSRAVMLMLENKRLAIYYFPVKDLRLDLFVPTSY' A
#
# COMPACT_ATOMS: atom_id res chain seq x y z
N MET A 1 2.38 -0.95 -22.29
CA MET A 1 2.43 0.05 -21.20
C MET A 1 3.53 -0.36 -20.22
N ALA A 2 4.29 0.58 -19.67
CA ALA A 2 5.31 0.26 -18.67
C ALA A 2 4.63 -0.19 -17.38
N LYS A 3 5.06 -1.33 -16.82
CA LYS A 3 4.58 -1.83 -15.52
C LYS A 3 4.91 -0.81 -14.43
N ALA A 4 3.96 -0.49 -13.56
CA ALA A 4 4.18 0.43 -12.44
C ALA A 4 5.30 -0.11 -11.53
N LEU A 5 6.01 0.77 -10.80
CA LEU A 5 7.22 0.38 -10.06
C LEU A 5 6.90 -0.63 -8.95
N GLU A 6 5.76 -0.43 -8.29
CA GLU A 6 5.18 -1.27 -7.25
C GLU A 6 4.91 -2.71 -7.72
N ASP A 7 4.63 -2.92 -9.01
CA ASP A 7 4.35 -4.24 -9.54
C ASP A 7 5.61 -4.98 -10.03
N ARG A 8 6.80 -4.36 -9.93
CA ARG A 8 8.06 -4.94 -10.39
C ARG A 8 8.74 -5.74 -9.30
N VAL A 9 9.40 -6.82 -9.71
CA VAL A 9 10.40 -7.50 -8.88
C VAL A 9 11.69 -6.69 -8.96
N ILE A 10 12.24 -6.33 -7.81
CA ILE A 10 13.46 -5.55 -7.64
C ILE A 10 14.51 -6.49 -7.04
N PRO A 11 15.40 -7.09 -7.87
CA PRO A 11 16.34 -8.12 -7.42
C PRO A 11 17.31 -7.66 -6.32
N GLN A 12 17.53 -6.35 -6.20
CA GLN A 12 18.45 -5.76 -5.23
C GLN A 12 17.83 -5.63 -3.83
N LEU A 13 16.52 -5.82 -3.68
CA LEU A 13 15.88 -5.82 -2.37
C LEU A 13 16.16 -7.15 -1.65
N PRO A 14 16.43 -7.12 -0.34
CA PRO A 14 16.67 -8.34 0.42
C PRO A 14 15.40 -9.20 0.48
N ASP A 15 15.60 -10.49 0.65
CA ASP A 15 14.52 -11.37 1.09
C ASP A 15 14.13 -10.97 2.52
N ARG A 16 12.83 -10.97 2.79
CA ARG A 16 12.26 -10.63 4.10
C ARG A 16 11.90 -11.90 4.85
N PRO A 17 11.91 -11.91 6.19
CA PRO A 17 11.62 -13.09 7.02
C PRO A 17 10.12 -13.41 7.09
N ALA A 18 9.40 -13.32 5.97
CA ALA A 18 8.00 -13.72 5.88
C ALA A 18 7.93 -15.23 5.61
N GLN A 19 7.31 -16.01 6.50
CA GLN A 19 7.21 -17.48 6.36
C GLN A 19 6.58 -17.88 5.01
N ASP A 20 5.57 -17.12 4.58
CA ASP A 20 4.83 -17.36 3.33
C ASP A 20 5.20 -16.37 2.21
N GLY A 21 6.29 -15.61 2.37
CA GLY A 21 6.74 -14.60 1.41
C GLY A 21 5.98 -13.26 1.47
N ILE A 22 4.91 -13.17 2.28
CA ILE A 22 4.16 -11.94 2.58
C ILE A 22 4.10 -11.73 4.09
N LEU A 23 4.41 -10.52 4.55
CA LEU A 23 4.34 -10.11 5.95
C LEU A 23 3.52 -8.83 6.08
N PHE A 24 2.63 -8.78 7.06
CA PHE A 24 1.88 -7.59 7.44
C PHE A 24 2.33 -7.09 8.80
N GLU A 25 2.67 -5.81 8.90
CA GLU A 25 3.08 -5.19 10.15
C GLU A 25 2.33 -3.86 10.37
N PRO A 26 1.93 -3.54 11.61
CA PRO A 26 1.42 -2.22 11.93
C PRO A 26 2.55 -1.19 11.82
N THR A 27 2.21 0.04 11.47
CA THR A 27 3.15 1.17 11.51
C THR A 27 2.62 2.31 12.36
N GLN A 28 3.50 3.01 13.06
CA GLN A 28 3.16 4.21 13.83
C GLN A 28 3.10 5.47 12.95
N ARG A 29 3.43 5.35 11.65
CA ARG A 29 3.40 6.48 10.71
C ARG A 29 1.95 6.89 10.45
N ARG A 30 1.71 8.20 10.36
CA ARG A 30 0.51 8.74 9.70
C ARG A 30 0.75 8.73 8.20
N VAL A 31 -0.09 8.05 7.44
CA VAL A 31 0.02 7.96 5.99
C VAL A 31 -1.19 8.65 5.35
N ARG A 32 -0.93 9.48 4.34
CA ARG A 32 -1.94 10.23 3.60
C ARG A 32 -1.79 9.98 2.11
N VAL A 33 -2.91 9.76 1.44
CA VAL A 33 -2.99 9.66 -0.01
C VAL A 33 -3.64 10.93 -0.54
N LEU A 34 -2.95 11.61 -1.46
CA LEU A 34 -3.43 12.82 -2.11
C LEU A 34 -3.56 12.57 -3.61
N LEU A 35 -4.70 12.97 -4.19
CA LEU A 35 -4.93 12.98 -5.63
C LEU A 35 -5.32 14.40 -6.03
N GLY A 36 -4.51 15.07 -6.86
CA GLY A 36 -4.77 16.45 -7.26
C GLY A 36 -4.89 17.43 -6.07
N GLY A 37 -4.15 17.19 -4.98
CA GLY A 37 -4.23 18.00 -3.75
C GLY A 37 -5.39 17.64 -2.81
N ILE A 38 -6.29 16.74 -3.23
CA ILE A 38 -7.41 16.27 -2.40
C ILE A 38 -6.95 15.03 -1.62
N THR A 39 -7.10 15.06 -0.30
CA THR A 39 -6.86 13.87 0.55
C THR A 39 -7.96 12.84 0.33
N VAL A 40 -7.61 11.67 -0.18
CA VAL A 40 -8.53 10.53 -0.40
C VAL A 40 -8.48 9.50 0.73
N ALA A 41 -7.36 9.44 1.46
CA ALA A 41 -7.18 8.61 2.65
C ALA A 41 -6.21 9.29 3.64
N ASP A 42 -6.49 9.17 4.93
CA ASP A 42 -5.62 9.68 6.02
C ASP A 42 -5.75 8.78 7.24
N SER A 43 -4.69 8.06 7.58
CA SER A 43 -4.75 7.04 8.62
C SER A 43 -3.48 6.98 9.46
N ARG A 44 -3.65 6.63 10.73
CA ARG A 44 -2.60 6.21 11.67
C ARG A 44 -2.67 4.71 12.00
N ALA A 45 -3.56 3.98 11.34
CA ALA A 45 -3.84 2.57 11.58
C ALA A 45 -3.65 1.75 10.29
N VAL A 46 -2.71 2.17 9.43
CA VAL A 46 -2.38 1.43 8.22
C VAL A 46 -1.51 0.22 8.54
N MET A 47 -1.66 -0.82 7.73
CA MET A 47 -0.78 -1.99 7.73
C MET A 47 0.21 -1.88 6.58
N LEU A 48 1.47 -2.18 6.85
CA LEU A 48 2.51 -2.30 5.82
C LEU A 48 2.56 -3.76 5.36
N MET A 49 2.25 -4.01 4.09
CA MET A 49 2.46 -5.30 3.45
C MET A 49 3.85 -5.32 2.82
N LEU A 50 4.59 -6.38 3.15
CA LEU A 50 5.95 -6.59 2.76
C LEU A 50 6.06 -7.92 2.01
N GLU A 51 6.30 -7.86 0.70
CA GLU A 51 6.59 -9.04 -0.14
C GLU A 51 8.07 -9.05 -0.56
N ASN A 52 8.65 -10.23 -0.71
CA ASN A 52 10.04 -10.40 -1.13
C ASN A 52 10.31 -9.71 -2.47
N LYS A 53 11.43 -9.00 -2.54
CA LYS A 53 11.88 -8.31 -3.76
C LYS A 53 10.85 -7.34 -4.35
N ARG A 54 9.93 -6.82 -3.53
CA ARG A 54 8.96 -5.80 -3.93
C ARG A 54 8.94 -4.62 -2.98
N LEU A 55 8.48 -3.47 -3.51
CA LEU A 55 8.19 -2.31 -2.69
C LEU A 55 7.09 -2.63 -1.68
N ALA A 56 7.15 -1.96 -0.54
CA ALA A 56 6.14 -2.10 0.49
C ALA A 56 4.83 -1.43 0.05
N ILE A 57 3.70 -2.04 0.38
CA ILE A 57 2.36 -1.52 0.07
C ILE A 57 1.64 -1.15 1.37
N TYR A 58 1.02 0.02 1.43
CA TYR A 58 0.19 0.44 2.56
C TYR A 58 -1.26 0.00 2.35
N TYR A 59 -1.78 -0.78 3.29
CA TYR A 59 -3.20 -1.11 3.38
C TYR A 59 -3.89 -0.18 4.37
N PHE A 60 -4.91 0.53 3.89
CA PHE A 60 -5.72 1.43 4.69
C PHE A 60 -6.97 0.73 5.21
N PRO A 61 -7.36 0.93 6.47
CA PRO A 61 -8.66 0.51 6.94
C PRO A 61 -9.75 1.34 6.23
N VAL A 62 -10.83 0.68 5.81
CA VAL A 62 -11.90 1.29 4.98
C VAL A 62 -12.51 2.54 5.63
N LYS A 63 -12.63 2.55 6.95
CA LYS A 63 -13.16 3.70 7.73
C LYS A 63 -12.34 5.00 7.60
N ASP A 64 -11.07 4.89 7.18
CA ASP A 64 -10.17 6.03 7.02
C ASP A 64 -10.10 6.50 5.55
N LEU A 65 -10.94 5.92 4.68
CA LEU A 65 -11.08 6.29 3.27
C LEU A 65 -12.26 7.25 3.08
N ARG A 66 -12.08 8.25 2.21
CA ARG A 66 -13.19 9.09 1.73
C ARG A 66 -13.93 8.41 0.60
N LEU A 67 -14.73 7.39 0.94
CA LEU A 67 -15.45 6.56 -0.03
C LEU A 67 -16.41 7.35 -0.93
N ASP A 68 -16.84 8.55 -0.52
CA ASP A 68 -17.61 9.50 -1.34
C ASP A 68 -16.89 9.91 -2.64
N LEU A 69 -15.56 9.77 -2.68
CA LEU A 69 -14.72 10.09 -3.83
C LEU A 69 -14.42 8.89 -4.73
N PHE A 70 -14.92 7.70 -4.38
CA PHE A 70 -14.64 6.45 -5.10
C PHE A 70 -15.83 6.07 -5.98
N VAL A 71 -15.54 5.55 -7.17
CA VAL A 71 -16.54 4.94 -8.04
C VAL A 71 -16.16 3.47 -8.22
N PRO A 72 -17.07 2.52 -7.95
CA PRO A 72 -16.82 1.11 -8.23
C PRO A 72 -16.45 0.92 -9.69
N THR A 73 -15.48 0.06 -9.94
CA THR A 73 -15.07 -0.33 -11.29
C THR A 73 -15.31 -1.82 -11.48
N SER A 74 -15.60 -2.24 -12.71
CA SER A 74 -15.80 -3.63 -13.10
C SER A 74 -14.56 -4.27 -13.71
N TYR A 75 -13.40 -3.61 -13.59
CA TYR A 75 -12.12 -4.12 -14.07
C TYR A 75 -11.76 -5.47 -13.45
#